data_AF-A0A6L6WFZ5-F1
#
_entry.id   AF-A0A6L6WFZ5-F1
#
_cell.length_a   1.000
_cell.length_b   1.000
_cell.length_c   1.000
_cell.angle_alpha   90.00
_cell.angle_beta   90.00
_cell.angle_gamma   90.00
#
_symmetry.space_group_name_H-M   'P 1'
#
loop_
_entity.id
_entity.type
_entity.pdbx_description
1 polymer ?
#
loop_
_entity_poly.entity_id
_entity_poly.type
_entity_poly.pdbx_seq_one_letter_code
_entity_poly.pdbx_strand_id
1 'polypeptide(L)'
;MITFLALLIWAIWNPAQFSALFNRVESVKISGVEVKLSKLEEKFKETNFQLVELEEENSRLNSLYTTFDPDAPKEALEKVRQELKVLAGNMDGSSPILDGLRSGADPEDIFAAAEILRANRDFSMFDPLIASIDRIASDPRLEDLRYQTVWSLASAAHRIILAAVKHSDAPKLTTAQLETARSALTKLGSNPHVQLDRPDSPKQGIRGPVGYALNWIEIGLEKQLKAK
;
A
#
# COMPACT_ATOMS: atom_id res chain seq x y z
N MET A 1 15.90 8.74 -33.52
CA MET A 1 14.92 8.58 -32.42
C MET A 1 13.63 7.94 -32.92
N ILE A 2 12.99 8.49 -33.97
CA ILE A 2 11.79 7.89 -34.62
C ILE A 2 12.07 6.49 -35.19
N THR A 3 13.24 6.29 -35.79
CA THR A 3 13.68 4.99 -36.32
C THR A 3 13.88 3.92 -35.24
N PHE A 4 14.25 4.31 -34.02
CA PHE A 4 14.49 3.39 -32.91
C PHE A 4 13.17 2.92 -32.27
N LEU A 5 12.19 3.83 -32.19
CA LEU A 5 10.85 3.51 -31.70
C LEU A 5 10.09 2.61 -32.68
N ALA A 6 10.22 2.86 -33.99
CA ALA A 6 9.61 2.02 -35.03
C ALA A 6 10.16 0.59 -35.01
N LEU A 7 11.45 0.43 -34.68
CA LEU A 7 12.12 -0.88 -34.60
C LEU A 7 11.67 -1.66 -33.35
N LEU A 8 11.45 -0.97 -32.23
CA LEU A 8 10.87 -1.54 -31.01
C LEU A 8 9.42 -2.00 -31.21
N ILE A 9 8.60 -1.17 -31.85
CA ILE A 9 7.19 -1.50 -32.13
C ILE A 9 7.12 -2.68 -33.12
N TRP A 10 7.96 -2.69 -34.15
CA TRP A 10 8.03 -3.80 -35.11
C TRP A 10 8.50 -5.12 -34.46
N ALA A 11 9.44 -5.05 -33.51
CA ALA A 11 9.97 -6.22 -32.79
C ALA A 11 8.92 -6.89 -31.88
N ILE A 12 8.03 -6.10 -31.26
CA ILE A 12 6.92 -6.62 -30.46
C ILE A 12 5.92 -7.40 -31.34
N TRP A 13 5.71 -6.95 -32.58
CA TRP A 13 4.74 -7.56 -33.50
C TRP A 13 5.30 -8.72 -34.33
N ASN A 14 6.64 -8.88 -34.42
CA ASN A 14 7.30 -9.95 -35.17
C ASN A 14 8.36 -10.67 -34.33
N PRO A 15 7.98 -11.32 -33.21
CA PRO A 15 8.93 -11.87 -32.23
C PRO A 15 9.81 -12.99 -32.81
N ALA A 16 9.29 -13.79 -33.73
CA ALA A 16 10.02 -14.89 -34.36
C ALA A 16 11.09 -14.44 -35.37
N GLN A 17 10.92 -13.27 -36.01
CA GLN A 17 11.94 -12.72 -36.91
C GLN A 17 13.01 -11.94 -36.15
N PHE A 18 12.62 -11.30 -35.04
CA PHE A 18 13.55 -10.63 -34.14
C PHE A 18 14.50 -11.62 -33.46
N SER A 19 13.99 -12.76 -32.96
CA SER A 19 14.84 -13.82 -32.41
C SER A 19 15.77 -14.44 -33.47
N ALA A 20 15.31 -14.56 -34.71
CA ALA A 20 16.14 -15.03 -35.83
C ALA A 20 17.27 -14.05 -36.23
N LEU A 21 17.08 -12.73 -36.04
CA LEU A 21 18.13 -11.73 -36.22
C LEU A 21 19.22 -11.85 -35.13
N PHE A 22 18.84 -12.10 -33.88
CA PHE A 22 19.78 -12.31 -32.77
C PHE A 22 20.59 -13.60 -32.92
N ASN A 23 19.96 -14.68 -33.37
CA ASN A 23 20.64 -15.96 -33.59
C ASN A 23 21.58 -15.95 -34.82
N ARG A 24 21.60 -14.88 -35.63
CA ARG A 24 22.47 -14.76 -36.83
C ARG A 24 23.63 -13.79 -36.68
N VAL A 25 23.79 -13.11 -35.54
CA VAL A 25 24.94 -12.21 -35.30
C VAL A 25 25.96 -12.95 -34.44
N GLU A 26 26.57 -14.00 -35.01
CA GLU A 26 27.56 -14.83 -34.31
C GLU A 26 28.98 -14.25 -34.32
N SER A 27 29.26 -13.15 -35.02
CA SER A 27 30.42 -12.29 -34.72
C SER A 27 30.49 -11.07 -35.63
N VAL A 28 30.31 -9.89 -35.04
CA VAL A 28 30.88 -8.66 -35.58
C VAL A 28 31.63 -7.99 -34.44
N LYS A 29 32.96 -8.19 -34.40
CA LYS A 29 33.88 -7.51 -33.48
C LYS A 29 33.87 -6.01 -33.78
N ILE A 30 33.00 -5.26 -33.10
CA ILE A 30 33.10 -3.81 -32.97
C ILE A 30 33.16 -3.52 -31.47
N SER A 31 34.34 -3.07 -31.04
CA SER A 31 34.85 -2.96 -29.66
C SER A 31 34.09 -2.01 -28.71
N GLY A 32 32.79 -1.81 -28.91
CA GLY A 32 31.90 -1.03 -28.03
C GLY A 32 30.45 -1.50 -28.00
N VAL A 33 30.06 -2.50 -28.81
CA VAL A 33 28.70 -3.02 -28.88
C VAL A 33 28.51 -4.19 -27.90
N GLU A 34 29.51 -5.05 -27.72
CA GLU A 34 29.50 -6.15 -26.74
C GLU A 34 29.28 -5.67 -25.31
N VAL A 35 29.92 -4.57 -24.89
CA VAL A 35 29.79 -4.02 -23.52
C VAL A 35 28.40 -3.41 -23.28
N LYS A 36 27.74 -2.92 -24.34
CA LYS A 36 26.38 -2.39 -24.25
C LYS A 36 25.34 -3.50 -24.29
N LEU A 37 25.58 -4.56 -25.07
CA LEU A 37 24.72 -5.74 -25.13
C LEU A 37 24.82 -6.58 -23.86
N SER A 38 26.00 -6.81 -23.29
CA SER A 38 26.15 -7.53 -22.01
C SER A 38 25.48 -6.76 -20.86
N LYS A 39 25.65 -5.44 -20.80
CA LYS A 39 24.90 -4.59 -19.84
C LYS A 39 23.40 -4.53 -20.12
N LEU A 40 22.98 -4.61 -21.38
CA LEU A 40 21.56 -4.71 -21.72
C LEU A 40 21.00 -6.05 -21.31
N GLU A 41 21.71 -7.16 -21.55
CA GLU A 41 21.31 -8.52 -21.25
C GLU A 41 21.31 -8.78 -19.74
N GLU A 42 22.25 -8.18 -19.01
CA GLU A 42 22.30 -8.16 -17.55
C GLU A 42 21.14 -7.34 -16.98
N LYS A 43 20.86 -6.13 -17.52
CA LYS A 43 19.67 -5.35 -17.16
C LYS A 43 18.36 -6.03 -17.56
N PHE A 44 18.31 -6.74 -18.69
CA PHE A 44 17.11 -7.45 -19.15
C PHE A 44 16.88 -8.73 -18.33
N LYS A 45 17.95 -9.40 -17.89
CA LYS A 45 17.88 -10.51 -16.94
C LYS A 45 17.51 -10.04 -15.54
N GLU A 46 18.09 -8.95 -15.01
CA GLU A 46 17.66 -8.33 -13.75
C GLU A 46 16.21 -7.85 -13.83
N THR A 47 15.81 -7.18 -14.91
CA THR A 47 14.44 -6.69 -15.08
C THR A 47 13.46 -7.86 -15.26
N ASN A 48 13.81 -8.91 -16.00
CA ASN A 48 12.95 -10.10 -16.10
C ASN A 48 12.90 -10.89 -14.80
N PHE A 49 14.00 -10.97 -14.04
CA PHE A 49 14.01 -11.64 -12.74
C PHE A 49 13.16 -10.86 -11.73
N GLN A 50 13.31 -9.54 -11.69
CA GLN A 50 12.45 -8.65 -10.91
C GLN A 50 10.99 -8.72 -11.37
N LEU A 51 10.71 -8.81 -12.67
CA LEU A 51 9.34 -8.95 -13.18
C LEU A 51 8.74 -10.31 -12.84
N VAL A 52 9.52 -11.40 -12.87
CA VAL A 52 9.07 -12.74 -12.47
C VAL A 52 8.88 -12.82 -10.96
N GLU A 53 9.74 -12.17 -10.17
CA GLU A 53 9.62 -12.09 -8.70
C GLU A 53 8.44 -11.18 -8.29
N LEU A 54 8.22 -10.07 -9.00
CA LEU A 54 7.04 -9.20 -8.85
C LEU A 54 5.74 -9.87 -9.35
N GLU A 55 5.79 -10.72 -10.39
CA GLU A 55 4.67 -11.53 -10.85
C GLU A 55 4.38 -12.70 -9.90
N GLU A 56 5.40 -13.32 -9.28
CA GLU A 56 5.22 -14.34 -8.24
C GLU A 56 4.68 -13.72 -6.94
N GLU A 57 5.16 -12.54 -6.55
CA GLU A 57 4.66 -11.82 -5.37
C GLU A 57 3.21 -11.33 -5.60
N ASN A 58 2.91 -10.76 -6.77
CA ASN A 58 1.53 -10.45 -7.16
C ASN A 58 0.67 -11.70 -7.32
N SER A 59 1.20 -12.82 -7.84
CA SER A 59 0.44 -14.07 -7.96
C SER A 59 0.16 -14.69 -6.59
N ARG A 60 1.05 -14.50 -5.61
CA ARG A 60 0.89 -14.99 -4.24
C ARG A 60 -0.12 -14.13 -3.47
N LEU A 61 -0.04 -12.80 -3.62
CA LEU A 61 -1.07 -11.86 -3.17
C LEU A 61 -2.43 -12.14 -3.83
N ASN A 62 -2.47 -12.25 -5.16
CA ASN A 62 -3.67 -12.64 -5.92
C ASN A 62 -4.21 -14.00 -5.48
N SER A 63 -3.37 -15.00 -5.16
CA SER A 63 -3.86 -16.29 -4.66
C SER A 63 -4.50 -16.19 -3.27
N LEU A 64 -4.01 -15.28 -2.42
CA LEU A 64 -4.64 -14.95 -1.13
C LEU A 64 -5.96 -14.20 -1.34
N TYR A 65 -6.03 -13.31 -2.33
CA TYR A 65 -7.25 -12.58 -2.71
C TYR A 65 -8.31 -13.50 -3.34
N THR A 66 -7.93 -14.41 -4.23
CA THR A 66 -8.86 -15.33 -4.93
C THR A 66 -9.58 -16.29 -3.97
N THR A 67 -9.08 -16.46 -2.74
CA THR A 67 -9.69 -17.27 -1.67
C THR A 67 -10.18 -16.45 -0.48
N PHE A 68 -10.06 -15.13 -0.53
CA PHE A 68 -10.49 -14.23 0.53
C PHE A 68 -11.98 -13.97 0.41
N ASP A 69 -12.76 -14.52 1.35
CA ASP A 69 -14.14 -14.11 1.55
C ASP A 69 -14.18 -13.07 2.68
N PRO A 70 -14.50 -11.80 2.38
CA PRO A 70 -14.59 -10.78 3.41
C PRO A 70 -15.79 -10.97 4.35
N ASP A 71 -16.74 -11.88 4.04
CA ASP A 71 -17.81 -12.40 4.93
C ASP A 71 -17.36 -13.58 5.81
N ALA A 72 -16.11 -14.03 5.68
CA ALA A 72 -15.68 -15.24 6.35
C ALA A 72 -15.72 -15.12 7.89
N PRO A 73 -15.96 -16.24 8.60
CA PRO A 73 -15.85 -16.30 10.05
C PRO A 73 -14.50 -15.77 10.56
N LYS A 74 -14.50 -15.22 11.77
CA LYS A 74 -13.35 -14.56 12.39
C LYS A 74 -12.05 -15.38 12.33
N GLU A 75 -12.14 -16.71 12.41
CA GLU A 75 -10.95 -17.57 12.30
C GLU A 75 -10.28 -17.51 10.91
N ALA A 76 -11.05 -17.39 9.83
CA ALA A 76 -10.52 -17.31 8.47
C ALA A 76 -9.85 -15.95 8.21
N LEU A 77 -10.46 -14.86 8.70
CA LEU A 77 -9.86 -13.53 8.65
C LEU A 77 -8.56 -13.44 9.47
N GLU A 78 -8.48 -14.18 10.58
CA GLU A 78 -7.26 -14.23 11.40
C GLU A 78 -6.12 -14.95 10.67
N LYS A 79 -6.40 -16.01 9.91
CA LYS A 79 -5.39 -16.71 9.10
C LYS A 79 -4.79 -15.77 8.03
N VAL A 80 -5.65 -15.09 7.27
CA VAL A 80 -5.24 -14.10 6.26
C VAL A 80 -4.45 -12.96 6.89
N ARG A 81 -4.86 -12.48 8.06
CA ARG A 81 -4.11 -11.47 8.83
C ARG A 81 -2.70 -11.95 9.22
N GLN A 82 -2.54 -13.19 9.64
CA GLN A 82 -1.21 -13.73 9.98
C GLN A 82 -0.33 -13.86 8.73
N GLU A 83 -0.90 -14.29 7.61
CA GLU A 83 -0.18 -14.41 6.33
C GLU A 83 0.24 -13.04 5.79
N LEU A 84 -0.66 -12.05 5.80
CA LEU A 84 -0.35 -10.66 5.44
C LEU A 84 0.70 -10.05 6.36
N LYS A 85 0.67 -10.36 7.67
CA LYS A 85 1.69 -9.90 8.61
C LYS A 85 3.07 -10.48 8.31
N VAL A 86 3.14 -11.74 7.86
CA VAL A 86 4.41 -12.37 7.45
C VAL A 86 4.91 -11.77 6.14
N LEU A 87 4.02 -11.58 5.15
CA LEU A 87 4.36 -10.94 3.87
C LEU A 87 4.83 -9.50 4.07
N ALA A 88 4.13 -8.73 4.91
CA ALA A 88 4.51 -7.37 5.25
C ALA A 88 5.97 -7.29 5.77
N GLY A 89 6.45 -8.29 6.51
CA GLY A 89 7.83 -8.34 6.99
C GLY A 89 8.90 -8.53 5.90
N ASN A 90 8.50 -8.96 4.69
CA ASN A 90 9.39 -9.35 3.59
C ASN A 90 9.19 -8.52 2.30
N MET A 91 8.26 -7.56 2.26
CA MET A 91 7.99 -6.76 1.06
C MET A 91 9.03 -5.64 0.86
N ASP A 92 9.81 -5.74 -0.21
CA ASP A 92 10.67 -4.66 -0.71
C ASP A 92 9.91 -3.82 -1.77
N GLY A 93 8.84 -3.13 -1.34
CA GLY A 93 8.11 -2.23 -2.23
C GLY A 93 6.81 -1.67 -1.67
N SER A 94 6.58 -0.37 -1.85
CA SER A 94 5.35 0.33 -1.43
C SER A 94 4.19 0.24 -2.44
N SER A 95 4.41 -0.33 -3.63
CA SER A 95 3.45 -0.31 -4.74
C SER A 95 2.09 -0.95 -4.39
N PRO A 96 2.01 -2.17 -3.80
CA PRO A 96 0.72 -2.79 -3.53
C PRO A 96 -0.10 -2.06 -2.45
N ILE A 97 0.58 -1.41 -1.50
CA ILE A 97 -0.08 -0.60 -0.47
C ILE A 97 -0.68 0.66 -1.10
N LEU A 98 0.08 1.35 -1.97
CA LEU A 98 -0.40 2.53 -2.67
C LEU A 98 -1.56 2.21 -3.60
N ASP A 99 -1.50 1.07 -4.29
CA ASP A 99 -2.59 0.60 -5.13
C ASP A 99 -3.85 0.29 -4.31
N GLY A 100 -3.72 -0.35 -3.15
CA GLY A 100 -4.86 -0.59 -2.25
C GLY A 100 -5.42 0.67 -1.57
N LEU A 101 -4.66 1.77 -1.49
CA LEU A 101 -5.12 3.03 -0.89
C LEU A 101 -5.75 4.00 -1.91
N ARG A 102 -5.63 3.74 -3.21
CA ARG A 102 -6.12 4.64 -4.26
C ARG A 102 -7.66 4.61 -4.36
N SER A 103 -8.21 5.64 -5.00
CA SER A 103 -9.64 5.68 -5.30
C SER A 103 -10.03 4.59 -6.31
N GLY A 104 -11.12 3.88 -6.04
CA GLY A 104 -11.58 2.78 -6.89
C GLY A 104 -10.77 1.49 -6.76
N ALA A 105 -9.91 1.36 -5.74
CA ALA A 105 -9.33 0.07 -5.37
C ALA A 105 -10.42 -0.91 -4.93
N ASP A 106 -10.19 -2.20 -5.17
CA ASP A 106 -11.11 -3.23 -4.73
C ASP A 106 -11.12 -3.30 -3.18
N PRO A 107 -12.26 -3.62 -2.54
CA PRO A 107 -12.35 -3.67 -1.07
C PRO A 107 -11.32 -4.59 -0.40
N GLU A 108 -10.89 -5.65 -1.11
CA GLU A 108 -9.89 -6.62 -0.66
C GLU A 108 -8.49 -6.00 -0.62
N ASP A 109 -8.12 -5.23 -1.63
CA ASP A 109 -6.85 -4.51 -1.71
C ASP A 109 -6.76 -3.45 -0.61
N ILE A 110 -7.87 -2.72 -0.38
CA ILE A 110 -7.97 -1.73 0.69
C ILE A 110 -7.76 -2.42 2.05
N PHE A 111 -8.40 -3.57 2.28
CA PHE A 111 -8.25 -4.33 3.52
C PHE A 111 -6.82 -4.84 3.72
N ALA A 112 -6.20 -5.39 2.69
CA ALA A 112 -4.83 -5.88 2.76
C ALA A 112 -3.82 -4.76 3.02
N ALA A 113 -3.92 -3.64 2.28
CA ALA A 113 -3.09 -2.46 2.52
C ALA A 113 -3.23 -1.97 3.96
N ALA A 114 -4.46 -1.94 4.50
CA ALA A 114 -4.70 -1.57 5.89
C ALA A 114 -4.04 -2.53 6.89
N GLU A 115 -4.15 -3.84 6.70
CA GLU A 115 -3.55 -4.82 7.61
C GLU A 115 -2.01 -4.83 7.55
N ILE A 116 -1.43 -4.68 6.35
CA ILE A 116 0.02 -4.53 6.14
C ILE A 116 0.53 -3.30 6.89
N LEU A 117 -0.12 -2.14 6.70
CA LEU A 117 0.24 -0.91 7.40
C LEU A 117 0.05 -1.00 8.91
N ARG A 118 -1.00 -1.69 9.36
CA ARG A 118 -1.21 -1.96 10.78
C ARG A 118 -0.05 -2.77 11.35
N ALA A 119 0.50 -3.72 10.62
CA ALA A 119 1.64 -4.52 11.06
C ALA A 119 2.96 -3.72 11.09
N ASN A 120 3.35 -3.16 9.94
CA ASN A 120 4.67 -2.56 9.71
C ASN A 120 4.80 -1.13 10.23
N ARG A 121 3.70 -0.37 10.20
CA ARG A 121 3.64 1.04 10.61
C ARG A 121 4.61 1.92 9.82
N ASP A 122 4.70 1.68 8.52
CA ASP A 122 5.56 2.45 7.64
C ASP A 122 5.12 3.93 7.60
N PHE A 123 6.01 4.83 8.04
CA PHE A 123 5.75 6.27 8.08
C PHE A 123 5.68 6.87 6.68
N SER A 124 6.33 6.28 5.68
CA SER A 124 6.29 6.78 4.30
C SER A 124 4.87 6.72 3.71
N MET A 125 4.04 5.81 4.24
CA MET A 125 2.66 5.59 3.81
C MET A 125 1.64 6.38 4.65
N PHE A 126 2.08 7.25 5.56
CA PHE A 126 1.18 8.01 6.43
C PHE A 126 0.24 8.91 5.62
N ASP A 127 0.77 9.74 4.73
CA ASP A 127 -0.04 10.68 3.96
C ASP A 127 -1.02 9.95 3.00
N PRO A 128 -0.60 8.92 2.23
CA PRO A 128 -1.54 8.10 1.46
C PRO A 128 -2.65 7.46 2.30
N LEU A 129 -2.31 6.94 3.49
CA LEU A 129 -3.29 6.32 4.38
C LEU A 129 -4.32 7.33 4.87
N ILE A 130 -3.88 8.50 5.33
CA ILE A 130 -4.77 9.55 5.81
C ILE A 130 -5.63 10.11 4.68
N ALA A 131 -5.08 10.27 3.47
CA ALA A 131 -5.84 10.68 2.30
C ALA A 131 -6.93 9.66 1.94
N SER A 132 -6.63 8.36 2.01
CA SER A 132 -7.62 7.29 1.78
C SER A 132 -8.72 7.32 2.85
N ILE A 133 -8.36 7.50 4.12
CA ILE A 133 -9.33 7.66 5.22
C ILE A 133 -10.23 8.87 4.99
N ASP A 134 -9.68 10.03 4.62
CA ASP A 134 -10.47 11.24 4.40
C ASP A 134 -11.47 11.10 3.25
N ARG A 135 -11.03 10.45 2.16
CA ARG A 135 -11.86 10.11 1.01
C ARG A 135 -13.02 9.19 1.41
N ILE A 136 -12.72 8.05 2.03
CA ILE A 136 -13.73 7.07 2.48
C ILE A 136 -14.70 7.71 3.48
N ALA A 137 -14.19 8.51 4.42
CA ALA A 137 -15.02 9.21 5.41
C ALA A 137 -15.96 10.25 4.80
N SER A 138 -15.63 10.77 3.61
CA SER A 138 -16.46 11.73 2.87
C SER A 138 -17.63 11.07 2.16
N ASP A 139 -17.60 9.75 1.96
CA ASP A 139 -18.72 8.98 1.43
C ASP A 139 -19.70 8.61 2.57
N PRO A 140 -21.01 8.94 2.47
CA PRO A 140 -21.99 8.64 3.52
C PRO A 140 -22.19 7.15 3.83
N ARG A 141 -21.79 6.27 2.91
CA ARG A 141 -21.84 4.80 3.03
C ARG A 141 -20.45 4.18 3.16
N LEU A 142 -19.40 4.98 3.37
CA LEU A 142 -18.02 4.53 3.46
C LEU A 142 -17.56 3.78 2.20
N GLU A 143 -18.05 4.20 1.02
CA GLU A 143 -17.80 3.54 -0.27
C GLU A 143 -18.22 2.07 -0.28
N ASP A 144 -19.26 1.73 0.49
CA ASP A 144 -19.76 0.36 0.68
C ASP A 144 -18.73 -0.62 1.25
N LEU A 145 -17.67 -0.08 1.86
CA LEU A 145 -16.69 -0.88 2.59
C LEU A 145 -17.28 -1.42 3.88
N ARG A 146 -16.90 -2.66 4.19
CA ARG A 146 -17.24 -3.30 5.46
C ARG A 146 -16.64 -2.54 6.64
N TYR A 147 -17.34 -2.55 7.76
CA TYR A 147 -16.84 -1.96 9.00
C TYR A 147 -15.47 -2.52 9.41
N GLN A 148 -15.20 -3.80 9.16
CA GLN A 148 -13.90 -4.40 9.46
C GLN A 148 -12.75 -3.77 8.66
N THR A 149 -12.98 -3.43 7.38
CA THR A 149 -11.98 -2.76 6.53
C THR A 149 -11.70 -1.35 7.02
N VAL A 150 -12.77 -0.58 7.30
CA VAL A 150 -12.66 0.77 7.82
C VAL A 150 -12.01 0.78 9.22
N TRP A 151 -12.34 -0.22 10.05
CA TRP A 151 -11.70 -0.42 11.36
C TRP A 151 -10.20 -0.69 11.20
N SER A 152 -9.81 -1.53 10.25
CA SER A 152 -8.39 -1.85 9.98
C SER A 152 -7.62 -0.61 9.54
N LEU A 153 -8.20 0.24 8.68
CA LEU A 153 -7.61 1.53 8.28
C LEU A 153 -7.42 2.47 9.48
N ALA A 154 -8.47 2.68 10.28
CA ALA A 154 -8.39 3.51 11.48
C ALA A 154 -7.36 2.97 12.49
N SER A 155 -7.27 1.64 12.63
CA SER A 155 -6.31 0.96 13.49
C SER A 155 -4.88 1.11 12.98
N ALA A 156 -4.66 1.03 11.67
CA ALA A 156 -3.36 1.30 11.05
C ALA A 156 -2.91 2.75 11.35
N ALA A 157 -3.79 3.73 11.14
CA ALA A 157 -3.51 5.14 11.42
C ALA A 157 -3.15 5.35 12.90
N HIS A 158 -3.95 4.80 13.83
CA HIS A 158 -3.66 4.84 15.26
C HIS A 158 -2.25 4.29 15.56
N ARG A 159 -1.89 3.12 15.03
CA ARG A 159 -0.60 2.49 15.33
C ARG A 159 0.59 3.29 14.78
N ILE A 160 0.45 3.91 13.60
CA ILE A 160 1.49 4.77 13.03
C ILE A 160 1.64 6.04 13.89
N ILE A 161 0.54 6.71 14.23
CA ILE A 161 0.55 7.92 15.09
C ILE A 161 1.16 7.61 16.46
N LEU A 162 0.71 6.52 17.10
CA LEU A 162 1.26 6.04 18.36
C LEU A 162 2.78 5.85 18.27
N ALA A 163 3.27 5.18 17.22
CA ALA A 163 4.69 4.94 17.00
C ALA A 163 5.48 6.25 16.76
N ALA A 164 4.89 7.21 16.06
CA ALA A 164 5.49 8.52 15.79
C ALA A 164 5.60 9.40 17.04
N VAL A 165 4.64 9.30 17.96
CA VAL A 165 4.49 10.25 19.08
C VAL A 165 5.00 9.68 20.40
N LYS A 166 4.73 8.41 20.71
CA LYS A 166 5.01 7.85 22.06
C LYS A 166 6.50 7.75 22.36
N HIS A 167 7.31 7.35 21.37
CA HIS A 167 8.70 6.97 21.57
C HIS A 167 9.72 8.05 21.18
N SER A 168 9.26 9.28 20.98
CA SER A 168 10.14 10.39 20.57
C SER A 168 9.78 11.67 21.32
N ASP A 169 10.79 12.41 21.75
CA ASP A 169 10.60 13.70 22.42
C ASP A 169 10.04 14.74 21.43
N ALA A 170 10.58 14.75 20.22
CA ALA A 170 9.98 15.40 19.05
C ALA A 170 9.25 14.34 18.19
N PRO A 171 7.94 14.51 17.92
CA PRO A 171 7.20 13.58 17.07
C PRO A 171 7.79 13.49 15.67
N LYS A 172 7.82 12.28 15.10
CA LYS A 172 8.28 12.05 13.71
C LYS A 172 7.37 12.68 12.66
N LEU A 173 6.09 12.84 12.99
CA LEU A 173 5.10 13.49 12.12
C LEU A 173 5.12 14.99 12.35
N THR A 174 5.04 15.74 11.26
CA THR A 174 4.97 17.20 11.30
C THR A 174 3.65 17.68 11.88
N THR A 175 3.60 18.95 12.34
CA THR A 175 2.34 19.58 12.76
C THR A 175 1.27 19.50 11.67
N ALA A 176 1.64 19.75 10.40
CA ALA A 176 0.69 19.71 9.28
C ALA A 176 0.12 18.30 9.05
N GLN A 177 0.94 17.25 9.18
CA GLN A 177 0.51 15.86 9.07
C GLN A 177 -0.44 15.47 10.21
N LEU A 178 -0.12 15.86 11.44
CA LEU A 178 -0.98 15.62 12.60
C LEU A 178 -2.34 16.33 12.47
N GLU A 179 -2.34 17.58 11.99
CA GLU A 179 -3.56 18.35 11.73
C GLU A 179 -4.43 17.74 10.62
N THR A 180 -3.79 17.30 9.53
CA THR A 180 -4.49 16.62 8.42
C THR A 180 -5.14 15.33 8.91
N ALA A 181 -4.39 14.53 9.69
CA ALA A 181 -4.92 13.31 10.30
C ALA A 181 -6.05 13.59 11.29
N ARG A 182 -5.96 14.67 12.08
CA ARG A 182 -7.03 15.08 13.00
C ARG A 182 -8.31 15.35 12.24
N SER A 183 -8.23 16.09 11.13
CA SER A 183 -9.39 16.41 10.30
C SER A 183 -10.03 15.15 9.72
N ALA A 184 -9.24 14.30 9.07
CA ALA A 184 -9.71 13.06 8.44
C ALA A 184 -10.35 12.09 9.45
N LEU A 185 -9.71 11.89 10.62
CA LEU A 185 -10.21 10.99 11.65
C LEU A 185 -11.43 11.54 12.38
N THR A 186 -11.54 12.86 12.54
CA THR A 186 -12.75 13.52 13.06
C THR A 186 -13.92 13.35 12.09
N LYS A 187 -13.67 13.51 10.79
CA LYS A 187 -14.64 13.25 9.74
C LYS A 187 -15.10 11.79 9.77
N LEU A 188 -14.17 10.83 9.80
CA LEU A 188 -14.48 9.41 9.90
C LEU A 188 -15.31 9.09 11.15
N GLY A 189 -14.88 9.59 12.30
CA GLY A 189 -15.55 9.36 13.59
C GLY A 189 -16.94 9.98 13.70
N SER A 190 -17.28 10.93 12.84
CA SER A 190 -18.60 11.57 12.77
C SER A 190 -19.46 11.09 11.59
N ASN A 191 -18.93 10.23 10.72
CA ASN A 191 -19.67 9.66 9.60
C ASN A 191 -20.92 8.90 10.10
N PRO A 192 -22.11 9.09 9.48
CA PRO A 192 -23.35 8.45 9.91
C PRO A 192 -23.28 6.92 9.93
N HIS A 193 -22.62 6.30 8.94
CA HIS A 193 -22.50 4.85 8.86
C HIS A 193 -21.57 4.31 9.97
N VAL A 194 -20.53 5.06 10.34
CA VAL A 194 -19.67 4.73 11.50
C VAL A 194 -20.44 4.81 12.82
N GLN A 195 -21.47 5.66 12.95
CA GLN A 195 -22.29 5.68 14.17
C GLN A 195 -23.10 4.39 14.37
N LEU A 196 -23.35 3.64 13.29
CA LEU A 196 -24.08 2.39 13.31
C LEU A 196 -23.18 1.18 13.61
N ASP A 197 -21.86 1.34 13.60
CA ASP A 197 -20.92 0.28 13.96
C ASP A 197 -20.86 0.12 15.49
N ARG A 198 -21.37 -1.01 15.98
CA ARG A 198 -21.42 -1.39 17.41
C ARG A 198 -21.96 -0.26 18.31
N PRO A 199 -23.23 0.17 18.13
CA PRO A 199 -23.81 1.30 18.86
C PRO A 199 -23.79 1.10 20.38
N ASP A 200 -23.98 -0.13 20.85
CA ASP A 200 -23.96 -0.49 22.28
C ASP A 200 -22.54 -0.55 22.87
N SER A 201 -21.51 -0.60 22.03
CA SER A 201 -20.10 -0.65 22.44
C SER A 201 -19.19 0.08 21.45
N PRO A 202 -19.31 1.42 21.32
CA PRO A 202 -18.64 2.17 20.25
C PRO A 202 -17.11 2.04 20.25
N LYS A 203 -16.50 1.90 21.44
CA LYS A 203 -15.06 1.72 21.60
C LYS A 203 -14.54 0.38 21.07
N GLN A 204 -15.42 -0.60 20.87
CA GLN A 204 -15.08 -1.89 20.27
C GLN A 204 -15.20 -1.88 18.73
N GLY A 205 -15.82 -0.84 18.15
CA GLY A 205 -15.95 -0.61 16.71
C GLY A 205 -14.93 0.40 16.20
N ILE A 206 -15.16 0.96 15.00
CA ILE A 206 -14.31 1.95 14.31
C ILE A 206 -14.04 3.18 15.20
N ARG A 207 -15.02 3.59 16.02
CA ARG A 207 -14.87 4.74 16.93
C ARG A 207 -13.80 4.53 18.01
N GLY A 208 -13.43 3.29 18.31
CA GLY A 208 -12.31 2.94 19.19
C GLY A 208 -10.95 3.45 18.68
N PRO A 209 -10.40 2.86 17.59
CA PRO A 209 -9.13 3.30 17.03
C PRO A 209 -9.12 4.78 16.60
N VAL A 210 -10.25 5.33 16.14
CA VAL A 210 -10.37 6.78 15.87
C VAL A 210 -10.11 7.60 17.15
N GLY A 211 -10.80 7.29 18.25
CA GLY A 211 -10.62 8.00 19.51
C GLY A 211 -9.19 7.89 20.05
N TYR A 212 -8.58 6.71 19.94
CA TYR A 212 -7.18 6.52 20.36
C TYR A 212 -6.20 7.32 19.49
N ALA A 213 -6.39 7.33 18.17
CA ALA A 213 -5.57 8.11 17.26
C ALA A 213 -5.66 9.61 17.56
N LEU A 214 -6.87 10.15 17.75
CA LEU A 214 -7.08 11.56 18.09
C LEU A 214 -6.37 11.95 19.40
N ASN A 215 -6.45 11.11 20.44
CA ASN A 215 -5.73 11.36 21.69
C ASN A 215 -4.21 11.45 21.50
N TRP A 216 -3.63 10.58 20.67
CA TRP A 216 -2.20 10.64 20.37
C TRP A 216 -1.81 11.81 19.45
N ILE A 217 -2.71 12.24 18.57
CA ILE A 217 -2.51 13.45 17.77
C ILE A 217 -2.38 14.68 18.67
N GLU A 218 -3.28 14.86 19.63
CA GLU A 218 -3.21 16.00 20.56
C GLU A 218 -1.91 16.00 21.36
N ILE A 219 -1.49 14.84 21.90
CA ILE A 219 -0.19 14.70 22.55
C ILE A 219 0.96 15.06 21.60
N GLY A 220 0.88 14.65 20.33
CA GLY A 220 1.88 14.98 19.31
C GLY A 220 1.96 16.47 19.03
N LEU A 221 0.82 17.14 18.90
CA LEU A 221 0.74 18.58 18.68
C LEU A 221 1.32 19.36 19.87
N GLU A 222 1.02 18.96 21.11
CA GLU A 222 1.61 19.54 22.32
C GLU A 222 3.14 19.41 22.35
N LYS A 223 3.67 18.24 21.96
CA LYS A 223 5.13 18.03 21.88
C LYS A 223 5.77 18.92 20.81
N GLN A 224 5.14 19.06 19.64
CA GLN A 224 5.62 19.95 18.58
C GLN A 224 5.64 21.43 19.01
N LEU A 225 4.69 21.85 19.86
CA LEU A 225 4.67 23.21 20.41
C LEU A 225 5.80 23.45 21.42
N LYS A 226 6.12 22.45 22.26
CA LYS A 226 7.19 22.55 23.27
C LYS A 226 8.60 22.48 22.67
N ALA A 227 8.73 21.92 21.47
CA ALA A 227 10.01 21.79 20.76
C ALA A 227 10.38 23.05 19.94
N LYS A 228 9.45 24.00 19.80
CA LYS A 228 9.67 25.31 19.17
C LYS A 228 10.07 26.35 20.22
#